data_AF-M0AEX1-F1
#
_entry.id   AF-M0AEX1-F1
#
_cell.length_a   1.000
_cell.length_b   1.000
_cell.length_c   1.000
_cell.angle_alpha   90.00
_cell.angle_beta   90.00
_cell.angle_gamma   90.00
#
_symmetry.space_group_name_H-M   'P 1'
#
loop_
_entity.id
_entity.type
_entity.pdbx_description
1 polymer ?
#
loop_
_entity_poly.entity_id
_entity_poly.type
_entity_poly.pdbx_seq_one_letter_code
_entity_poly.pdbx_strand_id
1 'polypeptide(L)'
;MAPELTHFLAGATLVLLAAAPLAFRGYLRRRHLWLVVLGGLWGMFPDIHYVTPVFQSELAALHDSRWADLFAFHYTLDQPPFDTRELLSIAASIVTFVIAVAVFTAATAVGDHDSRRRLPRYGLLAQPLVLGYAAGIMGLFGGIAVGAALVLTGRLELVAELVGRESTAAGWLVLFGGCTVVSAGFAMGISLLNRRWHVLRPGPSLLLGVCYGLGVWLVAVVLALPLWMRIVLGLPRPIPYLHVFSLVVLVGFGLLIGLAYPPVWRFIVLPLVGNRS
;
A
#
# COMPACT_ATOMS: atom_id res chain seq x y z
N MET A 1 -1.75 -21.39 18.13
CA MET A 1 -2.57 -22.26 17.23
C MET A 1 -3.57 -21.43 16.41
N ALA A 2 -3.22 -20.21 16.01
CA ALA A 2 -4.01 -19.35 15.13
C ALA A 2 -3.31 -18.81 13.86
N PRO A 3 -2.27 -19.46 13.27
CA PRO A 3 -1.74 -19.01 11.98
C PRO A 3 -2.73 -19.19 10.82
N GLU A 4 -3.47 -20.30 10.77
CA GLU A 4 -4.32 -20.65 9.61
C GLU A 4 -5.32 -19.55 9.19
N LEU A 5 -6.05 -18.97 10.15
CA LEU A 5 -6.99 -17.87 9.88
C LEU A 5 -6.24 -16.62 9.38
N THR A 6 -5.07 -16.33 9.95
CA THR A 6 -4.22 -15.20 9.54
C THR A 6 -3.75 -15.37 8.10
N HIS A 7 -3.29 -16.57 7.73
CA HIS A 7 -2.86 -16.92 6.36
C HIS A 7 -4.01 -16.83 5.36
N PHE A 8 -5.18 -17.39 5.70
CA PHE A 8 -6.38 -17.28 4.87
C PHE A 8 -6.76 -15.81 4.62
N LEU A 9 -6.84 -15.00 5.68
CA LEU A 9 -7.23 -13.60 5.57
C LEU A 9 -6.19 -12.76 4.83
N ALA A 10 -4.90 -13.04 5.01
CA ALA A 10 -3.82 -12.39 4.27
C ALA A 10 -3.95 -12.68 2.76
N GLY A 11 -4.09 -13.94 2.38
CA GLY A 11 -4.27 -14.33 0.97
C GLY A 11 -5.53 -13.72 0.34
N ALA A 12 -6.67 -13.78 1.05
CA ALA A 12 -7.91 -13.17 0.59
C ALA A 12 -7.80 -11.64 0.43
N THR A 13 -7.13 -10.97 1.38
CA THR A 13 -6.86 -9.52 1.34
C THR A 13 -6.06 -9.14 0.10
N LEU A 14 -4.95 -9.84 -0.15
CA LEU A 14 -4.08 -9.56 -1.30
C LEU A 14 -4.81 -9.76 -2.63
N VAL A 15 -5.57 -10.86 -2.78
CA VAL A 15 -6.33 -11.12 -4.00
C VAL A 15 -7.43 -10.08 -4.22
N LEU A 16 -8.17 -9.67 -3.19
CA LEU A 16 -9.18 -8.63 -3.31
C LEU A 16 -8.57 -7.29 -3.74
N LEU A 17 -7.47 -6.87 -3.10
CA LEU A 17 -6.81 -5.62 -3.45
C LEU A 17 -6.21 -5.65 -4.86
N ALA A 18 -5.61 -6.77 -5.27
CA ALA A 18 -5.08 -6.96 -6.62
C ALA A 18 -6.19 -6.99 -7.69
N ALA A 19 -7.37 -7.50 -7.34
CA ALA A 19 -8.53 -7.59 -8.23
C ALA A 19 -9.36 -6.29 -8.29
N ALA A 20 -9.19 -5.36 -7.34
CA ALA A 20 -9.92 -4.08 -7.30
C ALA A 20 -9.86 -3.26 -8.62
N PRO A 21 -8.74 -3.20 -9.38
CA PRO A 21 -8.68 -2.51 -10.66
C PRO A 21 -9.64 -3.10 -11.70
N LEU A 22 -9.83 -4.42 -11.69
CA LEU A 22 -10.79 -5.10 -12.55
C LEU A 22 -12.23 -4.90 -12.07
N ALA A 23 -12.43 -4.77 -10.75
CA ALA A 23 -13.72 -4.44 -10.16
C ALA A 23 -14.18 -3.02 -10.55
N PHE A 24 -13.28 -2.03 -10.54
CA PHE A 24 -13.56 -0.67 -11.04
C PHE A 24 -14.02 -0.66 -12.51
N ARG A 25 -13.62 -1.67 -13.30
CA ARG A 25 -14.01 -1.84 -14.70
C ARG A 25 -15.28 -2.66 -14.91
N GLY A 26 -15.91 -3.12 -13.82
CA GLY A 26 -17.13 -3.93 -13.88
C GLY A 26 -16.92 -5.42 -14.25
N TYR A 27 -15.68 -5.88 -14.44
CA TYR A 27 -15.42 -7.26 -14.91
C TYR A 27 -15.67 -8.35 -13.86
N LEU A 28 -15.73 -7.99 -12.58
CA LEU A 28 -15.77 -8.95 -11.47
C LEU A 28 -17.13 -9.02 -10.76
N ARG A 29 -18.20 -8.60 -11.44
CA ARG A 29 -19.55 -8.59 -10.87
C ARG A 29 -19.93 -9.99 -10.36
N ARG A 30 -20.36 -10.06 -9.09
CA ARG A 30 -20.76 -11.30 -8.38
C ARG A 30 -19.66 -12.37 -8.22
N ARG A 31 -18.38 -12.04 -8.47
CA ARG A 31 -17.26 -12.98 -8.28
C ARG A 31 -16.49 -12.78 -6.96
N HIS A 32 -16.93 -11.86 -6.10
CA HIS A 32 -16.22 -11.50 -4.87
C HIS A 32 -16.01 -12.68 -3.92
N LEU A 33 -17.01 -13.54 -3.70
CA LEU A 33 -16.85 -14.71 -2.83
C LEU A 33 -15.81 -15.69 -3.36
N TRP A 34 -15.78 -15.93 -4.68
CA TRP A 34 -14.77 -16.79 -5.29
C TRP A 34 -13.36 -16.22 -5.16
N LEU A 35 -13.20 -14.91 -5.27
CA LEU A 35 -11.90 -14.25 -5.07
C LEU A 35 -11.41 -14.39 -3.62
N VAL A 36 -12.32 -14.23 -2.64
CA VAL A 36 -12.00 -14.45 -1.22
C VAL A 36 -11.58 -15.90 -0.98
N VAL A 37 -12.38 -16.86 -1.46
CA VAL A 37 -12.09 -18.29 -1.26
C VAL A 37 -10.78 -18.69 -1.94
N LEU A 38 -10.58 -18.33 -3.20
CA LEU A 38 -9.35 -18.68 -3.93
C LEU A 38 -8.11 -18.00 -3.32
N GLY A 39 -8.23 -16.73 -2.90
CA GLY A 39 -7.14 -16.02 -2.25
C GLY A 39 -6.80 -16.62 -0.89
N GLY A 40 -7.80 -16.96 -0.09
CA GLY A 40 -7.58 -17.57 1.21
C GLY A 40 -7.01 -18.98 1.12
N LEU A 41 -7.52 -19.82 0.21
CA LEU A 41 -6.95 -21.14 -0.06
C LEU A 41 -5.51 -21.07 -0.58
N TRP A 42 -5.20 -20.06 -1.42
CA TRP A 42 -3.83 -19.81 -1.85
C TRP A 42 -2.93 -19.44 -0.66
N GLY A 43 -3.37 -18.54 0.24
CA GLY A 43 -2.60 -18.19 1.44
C GLY A 43 -2.36 -19.36 2.40
N MET A 44 -3.32 -20.29 2.51
CA MET A 44 -3.23 -21.50 3.32
C MET A 44 -2.53 -22.68 2.62
N PHE A 45 -2.08 -22.55 1.37
CA PHE A 45 -1.55 -23.69 0.64
C PHE A 45 -0.39 -24.41 1.37
N PRO A 46 0.57 -23.70 2.02
CA PRO A 46 1.61 -24.37 2.81
C PRO A 46 1.07 -25.16 4.03
N ASP A 47 -0.10 -24.81 4.58
CA ASP A 47 -0.73 -25.51 5.72
C ASP A 47 -1.24 -26.92 5.35
N ILE A 48 -1.30 -27.26 4.06
CA ILE A 48 -1.79 -28.58 3.59
C ILE A 48 -0.99 -29.73 4.23
N HIS A 49 0.28 -29.51 4.58
CA HIS A 49 1.13 -30.52 5.22
C HIS A 49 0.56 -31.05 6.55
N TYR A 50 -0.29 -30.29 7.24
CA TYR A 50 -0.96 -30.74 8.47
C TYR A 50 -2.10 -31.72 8.22
N VAL A 51 -2.70 -31.74 7.02
CA VAL A 51 -3.93 -32.51 6.74
C VAL A 51 -3.71 -33.67 5.78
N THR A 52 -2.68 -33.64 4.95
CA THR A 52 -2.41 -34.72 3.98
C THR A 52 -1.40 -35.74 4.52
N PRO A 53 -1.63 -37.05 4.30
CA PRO A 53 -0.63 -38.08 4.58
C PRO A 53 0.40 -38.23 3.45
N VAL A 54 0.19 -37.59 2.29
CA VAL A 54 1.02 -37.74 1.09
C VAL A 54 2.03 -36.59 1.00
N PHE A 55 3.30 -36.89 0.75
CA PHE A 55 4.40 -35.91 0.63
C PHE A 55 4.62 -35.03 1.88
N GLN A 56 4.40 -35.57 3.08
CA GLN A 56 4.51 -34.79 4.33
C GLN A 56 5.86 -34.11 4.49
N SER A 57 6.96 -34.80 4.19
CA SER A 57 8.32 -34.25 4.28
C SER A 57 8.54 -33.08 3.33
N GLU A 58 8.10 -33.21 2.08
CA GLU A 58 8.29 -32.21 1.05
C GLU A 58 7.40 -30.99 1.28
N LEU A 59 6.16 -31.19 1.74
CA LEU A 59 5.24 -30.11 2.06
C LEU A 59 5.65 -29.36 3.34
N ALA A 60 6.15 -30.07 4.36
CA ALA A 60 6.75 -29.43 5.53
C ALA A 60 8.02 -28.64 5.16
N ALA A 61 8.87 -29.21 4.31
CA ALA A 61 10.04 -28.49 3.80
C ALA A 61 9.67 -27.24 2.98
N LEU A 62 8.57 -27.28 2.22
CA LEU A 62 8.04 -26.11 1.53
C LEU A 62 7.55 -25.06 2.54
N HIS A 63 6.74 -25.46 3.51
CA HIS A 63 6.19 -24.61 4.57
C HIS A 63 7.28 -23.87 5.34
N ASP A 64 8.33 -24.57 5.76
CA ASP A 64 9.43 -24.00 6.55
C ASP A 64 10.44 -23.21 5.72
N SER A 65 10.21 -23.07 4.41
CA SER A 65 11.10 -22.36 3.49
C SER A 65 10.59 -20.96 3.14
N ARG A 66 11.52 -20.09 2.71
CA ARG A 66 11.17 -18.77 2.15
C ARG A 66 10.32 -18.84 0.88
N TRP A 67 10.21 -20.01 0.23
CA TRP A 67 9.30 -20.17 -0.91
C TRP A 67 7.83 -20.13 -0.48
N ALA A 68 7.52 -20.43 0.79
CA ALA A 68 6.17 -20.28 1.31
C ALA A 68 5.70 -18.80 1.32
N ASP A 69 6.61 -17.81 1.28
CA ASP A 69 6.23 -16.40 1.14
C ASP A 69 5.48 -16.09 -0.17
N LEU A 70 5.61 -16.94 -1.20
CA LEU A 70 4.80 -16.85 -2.42
C LEU A 70 3.31 -17.12 -2.16
N PHE A 71 2.94 -17.60 -0.98
CA PHE A 71 1.57 -17.87 -0.57
C PHE A 71 1.16 -16.86 0.51
N ALA A 72 1.06 -15.59 0.11
CA ALA A 72 0.66 -14.48 0.98
C ALA A 72 1.60 -14.23 2.17
N PHE A 73 2.92 -14.29 1.95
CA PHE A 73 3.94 -14.06 2.99
C PHE A 73 3.85 -15.06 4.16
N HIS A 74 3.44 -16.30 3.86
CA HIS A 74 3.21 -17.35 4.85
C HIS A 74 4.38 -17.52 5.81
N TYR A 75 5.58 -17.80 5.27
CA TYR A 75 6.79 -17.98 6.08
C TYR A 75 7.06 -16.76 6.96
N THR A 76 6.94 -15.55 6.42
CA THR A 76 7.15 -14.31 7.17
C THR A 76 6.15 -14.13 8.31
N LEU A 77 4.89 -14.52 8.12
CA LEU A 77 3.84 -14.44 9.15
C LEU A 77 4.06 -15.44 10.29
N ASP A 78 4.77 -16.54 10.02
CA ASP A 78 5.17 -17.54 11.01
C ASP A 78 6.51 -17.23 11.72
N GLN A 79 7.18 -16.12 11.36
CA GLN A 79 8.40 -15.69 12.06
C GLN A 79 8.10 -14.59 13.10
N PRO A 80 8.95 -14.45 14.13
CA PRO A 80 8.94 -13.28 14.99
C PRO A 80 9.08 -11.98 14.18
N PRO A 81 8.29 -10.94 14.49
CA PRO A 81 7.47 -10.77 15.69
C PRO A 81 5.99 -11.20 15.55
N PHE A 82 5.58 -11.81 14.43
CA PHE A 82 4.16 -12.07 14.14
C PHE A 82 3.63 -13.31 14.87
N ASP A 83 4.43 -14.38 14.93
CA ASP A 83 4.12 -15.63 15.63
C ASP A 83 3.97 -15.46 17.15
N THR A 84 4.81 -14.60 17.75
CA THR A 84 4.85 -14.30 19.18
C THR A 84 3.73 -13.35 19.63
N ARG A 85 2.93 -12.82 18.69
CA ARG A 85 1.86 -11.84 18.93
C ARG A 85 0.55 -12.25 18.28
N GLU A 86 0.19 -13.52 18.47
CA GLU A 86 -0.98 -14.18 17.87
C GLU A 86 -2.26 -13.30 17.82
N LEU A 87 -2.72 -12.77 18.96
CA LEU A 87 -3.94 -11.92 19.01
C LEU A 87 -3.82 -10.65 18.16
N LEU A 88 -2.64 -10.03 18.12
CA LEU A 88 -2.41 -8.83 17.32
C LEU A 88 -2.41 -9.18 15.83
N SER A 89 -1.81 -10.30 15.45
CA SER A 89 -1.76 -10.80 14.06
C SER A 89 -3.16 -11.17 13.55
N ILE A 90 -3.98 -11.82 14.36
CA ILE A 90 -5.39 -12.10 14.05
C ILE A 90 -6.18 -10.79 13.91
N ALA A 91 -6.06 -9.88 14.89
CA ALA A 91 -6.80 -8.62 14.85
C ALA A 91 -6.39 -7.77 13.62
N ALA A 92 -5.10 -7.70 13.31
CA ALA A 92 -4.58 -7.02 12.14
C ALA A 92 -5.13 -7.63 10.85
N SER A 93 -5.08 -8.96 10.69
CA SER A 93 -5.56 -9.64 9.48
C SER A 93 -7.07 -9.45 9.26
N ILE A 94 -7.88 -9.50 10.32
CA ILE A 94 -9.31 -9.19 10.27
C ILE A 94 -9.55 -7.75 9.82
N VAL A 95 -8.87 -6.78 10.45
CA VAL A 95 -9.02 -5.36 10.11
C VAL A 95 -8.62 -5.10 8.66
N THR A 96 -7.47 -5.62 8.21
CA THR A 96 -7.02 -5.45 6.83
C THR A 96 -7.97 -6.12 5.83
N PHE A 97 -8.51 -7.28 6.17
CA PHE A 97 -9.49 -7.96 5.33
C PHE A 97 -10.80 -7.17 5.21
N VAL A 98 -11.32 -6.63 6.32
CA VAL A 98 -12.52 -5.78 6.30
C VAL A 98 -12.30 -4.53 5.44
N ILE A 99 -11.13 -3.90 5.55
CA ILE A 99 -10.77 -2.77 4.69
C ILE A 99 -10.73 -3.19 3.22
N ALA A 100 -10.11 -4.33 2.89
CA ALA A 100 -10.04 -4.83 1.52
C ALA A 100 -11.42 -5.16 0.95
N VAL A 101 -12.31 -5.78 1.73
CA VAL A 101 -13.71 -6.03 1.36
C VAL A 101 -14.44 -4.71 1.11
N ALA A 102 -14.28 -3.71 1.98
CA ALA A 102 -14.91 -2.40 1.80
C ALA A 102 -14.42 -1.70 0.53
N VAL A 103 -13.10 -1.68 0.28
CA VAL A 103 -12.50 -1.12 -0.94
C VAL A 103 -13.00 -1.84 -2.18
N PHE A 104 -12.98 -3.17 -2.19
CA PHE A 104 -13.43 -3.99 -3.33
C PHE A 104 -14.93 -3.82 -3.59
N THR A 105 -15.74 -3.79 -2.53
CA THR A 105 -17.19 -3.57 -2.63
C THR A 105 -17.49 -2.20 -3.21
N ALA A 106 -16.80 -1.16 -2.72
CA ALA A 106 -16.95 0.17 -3.28
C ALA A 106 -16.47 0.23 -4.74
N ALA A 107 -15.39 -0.47 -5.09
CA ALA A 107 -14.88 -0.56 -6.46
C ALA A 107 -15.87 -1.24 -7.41
N THR A 108 -16.49 -2.35 -7.00
CA THR A 108 -17.55 -3.01 -7.78
C THR A 108 -18.79 -2.14 -7.92
N ALA A 109 -19.20 -1.41 -6.87
CA ALA A 109 -20.31 -0.47 -6.94
C ALA A 109 -20.05 0.68 -7.92
N VAL A 110 -18.80 1.16 -8.00
CA VAL A 110 -18.36 2.14 -9.00
C VAL A 110 -18.36 1.55 -10.42
N GLY A 111 -17.88 0.30 -10.58
CA GLY A 111 -17.79 -0.36 -11.88
C GLY A 111 -19.12 -0.84 -12.47
N ASP A 112 -20.14 -1.14 -11.66
CA ASP A 112 -21.47 -1.60 -12.14
C ASP A 112 -22.33 -0.44 -12.72
N HIS A 113 -21.81 0.79 -12.68
CA HIS A 113 -22.52 2.03 -13.04
C HIS A 113 -22.89 2.14 -14.53
N ASP A 114 -22.37 1.28 -15.40
CA ASP A 114 -22.78 1.20 -16.82
C ASP A 114 -24.21 0.64 -17.01
N SER A 115 -24.84 0.05 -15.97
CA SER A 115 -26.12 -0.65 -16.14
C SER A 115 -27.39 0.20 -15.97
N ARG A 116 -27.46 1.13 -14.99
CA ARG A 116 -28.74 1.80 -14.64
C ARG A 116 -28.54 3.18 -13.98
N ARG A 117 -28.82 4.25 -14.73
CA ARG A 117 -29.08 5.65 -14.30
C ARG A 117 -27.96 6.39 -13.52
N ARG A 118 -27.42 7.43 -14.18
CA ARG A 118 -26.46 8.41 -13.66
C ARG A 118 -27.04 9.19 -12.49
N LEU A 119 -26.72 8.80 -11.25
CA LEU A 119 -26.95 9.63 -10.07
C LEU A 119 -25.65 10.41 -9.73
N PRO A 120 -25.71 11.74 -9.54
CA PRO A 120 -24.54 12.58 -9.25
C PRO A 120 -23.72 12.14 -8.02
N ARG A 121 -24.35 11.45 -7.07
CA ARG A 121 -23.73 11.01 -5.80
C ARG A 121 -22.60 9.99 -5.98
N TYR A 122 -22.59 9.20 -7.04
CA TYR A 122 -21.55 8.17 -7.25
C TYR A 122 -20.22 8.75 -7.74
N GLY A 123 -20.25 9.89 -8.44
CA GLY A 123 -19.02 10.60 -8.83
C GLY A 123 -18.22 11.11 -7.62
N LEU A 124 -18.92 11.49 -6.55
CA LEU A 124 -18.30 11.96 -5.31
C LEU A 124 -17.62 10.85 -4.50
N LEU A 125 -18.06 9.60 -4.63
CA LEU A 125 -17.44 8.44 -3.98
C LEU A 125 -16.36 7.78 -4.86
N ALA A 126 -16.56 7.74 -6.17
CA ALA A 126 -15.61 7.15 -7.10
C ALA A 126 -14.26 7.88 -7.10
N GLN A 127 -14.26 9.21 -7.14
CA GLN A 127 -13.02 9.99 -7.19
C GLN A 127 -12.11 9.77 -5.96
N PRO A 128 -12.57 9.91 -4.70
CA PRO A 128 -11.72 9.67 -3.54
C PRO A 128 -11.33 8.20 -3.40
N LEU A 129 -12.19 7.25 -3.81
CA LEU A 129 -11.87 5.83 -3.76
C LEU A 129 -10.76 5.45 -4.73
N VAL A 130 -10.85 5.89 -5.99
CA VAL A 130 -9.80 5.67 -7.00
C VAL A 130 -8.51 6.37 -6.59
N LEU A 131 -8.62 7.61 -6.09
CA LEU A 131 -7.48 8.38 -5.63
C LEU A 131 -6.80 7.73 -4.43
N GLY A 132 -7.58 7.28 -3.44
CA GLY A 132 -7.10 6.59 -2.25
C GLY A 132 -6.47 5.23 -2.58
N TYR A 133 -7.08 4.47 -3.48
CA TYR A 133 -6.52 3.19 -3.95
C TYR A 133 -5.19 3.40 -4.69
N ALA A 134 -5.14 4.34 -5.64
CA ALA A 134 -3.90 4.67 -6.34
C ALA A 134 -2.83 5.17 -5.37
N ALA A 135 -3.17 6.06 -4.44
CA ALA A 135 -2.26 6.55 -3.41
C ALA A 135 -1.76 5.43 -2.49
N GLY A 136 -2.61 4.47 -2.12
CA GLY A 136 -2.24 3.30 -1.31
C GLY A 136 -1.24 2.41 -2.04
N ILE A 137 -1.48 2.07 -3.31
CA ILE A 137 -0.54 1.29 -4.12
C ILE A 137 0.80 2.01 -4.26
N MET A 138 0.78 3.30 -4.58
CA MET A 138 2.01 4.09 -4.72
C MET A 138 2.76 4.22 -3.40
N GLY A 139 2.03 4.41 -2.30
CA GLY A 139 2.57 4.44 -0.95
C GLY A 139 3.23 3.13 -0.56
N LEU A 140 2.63 2.00 -0.93
CA LEU A 140 3.18 0.67 -0.71
C LEU A 140 4.48 0.46 -1.50
N PHE A 141 4.45 0.64 -2.82
CA PHE A 141 5.65 0.44 -3.66
C PHE A 141 6.79 1.39 -3.27
N GLY A 142 6.46 2.66 -3.04
CA GLY A 142 7.46 3.63 -2.61
C GLY A 142 7.96 3.35 -1.19
N GLY A 143 7.10 2.89 -0.28
CA GLY A 143 7.50 2.43 1.05
C GLY A 143 8.46 1.24 0.99
N ILE A 144 8.21 0.25 0.12
CA ILE A 144 9.12 -0.87 -0.12
C ILE A 144 10.47 -0.36 -0.65
N ALA A 145 10.46 0.50 -1.67
CA ALA A 145 11.69 1.00 -2.29
C ALA A 145 12.53 1.83 -1.30
N VAL A 146 11.89 2.76 -0.58
CA VAL A 146 12.56 3.57 0.45
C VAL A 146 13.02 2.71 1.61
N GLY A 147 12.20 1.77 2.06
CA GLY A 147 12.52 0.90 3.17
C GLY A 147 13.67 -0.04 2.86
N ALA A 148 13.74 -0.57 1.64
CA ALA A 148 14.90 -1.34 1.17
C ALA A 148 16.18 -0.49 1.24
N ALA A 149 16.15 0.76 0.76
CA ALA A 149 17.28 1.67 0.86
C ALA A 149 17.68 1.96 2.32
N LEU A 150 16.72 2.10 3.23
CA LEU A 150 16.96 2.30 4.66
C LEU A 150 17.53 1.06 5.33
N VAL A 151 17.04 -0.14 4.99
CA VAL A 151 17.59 -1.41 5.50
C VAL A 151 19.03 -1.60 5.04
N LEU A 152 19.31 -1.39 3.74
CA LEU A 152 20.66 -1.52 3.18
C LEU A 152 21.67 -0.53 3.78
N THR A 153 21.19 0.58 4.32
CA THR A 153 22.03 1.61 4.96
C THR A 153 22.03 1.54 6.48
N GLY A 154 21.31 0.59 7.09
CA GLY A 154 21.19 0.46 8.55
C GLY A 154 20.46 1.64 9.21
N ARG A 155 19.53 2.30 8.50
CA ARG A 155 18.86 3.54 8.93
C ARG A 155 17.37 3.39 9.22
N LEU A 156 16.82 2.18 9.10
CA LEU A 156 15.39 1.96 9.32
C LEU A 156 14.99 2.19 10.78
N GLU A 157 15.86 1.87 11.73
CA GLU A 157 15.64 2.11 13.17
C GLU A 157 15.48 3.60 13.48
N LEU A 158 16.19 4.48 12.77
CA LEU A 158 16.04 5.93 12.91
C LEU A 158 14.62 6.41 12.59
N VAL A 159 13.89 5.69 11.73
CA VAL A 159 12.46 6.00 11.44
C VAL A 159 11.57 5.61 12.61
N ALA A 160 11.90 4.52 13.32
CA ALA A 160 11.18 4.10 14.52
C ALA A 160 11.44 5.06 15.70
N GLU A 161 12.66 5.56 15.83
CA GLU A 161 13.04 6.55 16.84
C GLU A 161 12.22 7.85 16.73
N LEU A 162 11.76 8.22 15.52
CA LEU A 162 10.90 9.39 15.32
C LEU A 162 9.60 9.32 16.12
N VAL A 163 9.13 8.12 16.45
CA VAL A 163 7.92 7.90 17.26
C VAL A 163 8.26 7.35 18.66
N GLY A 164 9.52 7.45 19.08
CA GLY A 164 9.99 6.96 20.37
C GLY A 164 9.92 5.44 20.52
N ARG A 165 10.12 4.69 19.42
CA ARG A 165 10.10 3.23 19.41
C ARG A 165 11.42 2.67 18.92
N GLU A 166 11.86 1.59 19.53
CA GLU A 166 13.09 0.86 19.17
C GLU A 166 12.71 -0.48 18.53
N SER A 167 12.04 -0.44 17.37
CA SER A 167 11.73 -1.68 16.65
C SER A 167 11.67 -1.47 15.14
N THR A 168 12.26 -2.39 14.41
CA THR A 168 12.22 -2.46 12.94
C THR A 168 10.78 -2.46 12.41
N ALA A 169 9.87 -3.16 13.09
CA ALA A 169 8.45 -3.19 12.74
C ALA A 169 7.79 -1.81 12.86
N ALA A 170 8.08 -1.06 13.93
CA ALA A 170 7.59 0.31 14.06
C ALA A 170 8.17 1.23 12.97
N GLY A 171 9.44 1.06 12.61
CA GLY A 171 10.07 1.80 11.51
C GLY A 171 9.37 1.58 10.18
N TRP A 172 9.07 0.32 9.83
CA TRP A 172 8.28 -0.02 8.65
C TRP A 172 6.87 0.55 8.69
N LEU A 173 6.18 0.46 9.83
CA LEU A 173 4.82 0.98 9.97
C LEU A 173 4.75 2.50 9.76
N VAL A 174 5.65 3.24 10.40
CA VAL A 174 5.77 4.69 10.24
C VAL A 174 6.12 5.04 8.80
N LEU A 175 7.04 4.29 8.18
CA LEU A 175 7.43 4.49 6.79
C LEU A 175 6.26 4.28 5.83
N PHE A 176 5.54 3.15 5.90
CA PHE A 176 4.41 2.88 5.03
C PHE A 176 3.27 3.88 5.23
N GLY A 177 2.99 4.26 6.48
CA GLY A 177 2.03 5.32 6.80
C GLY A 177 2.42 6.65 6.16
N GLY A 178 3.68 7.08 6.35
CA GLY A 178 4.21 8.30 5.77
C GLY A 178 4.17 8.29 4.24
N CYS A 179 4.66 7.22 3.60
CA CYS A 179 4.62 7.06 2.14
C CYS A 179 3.20 7.08 1.58
N THR A 180 2.22 6.50 2.29
CA THR A 180 0.81 6.55 1.90
C THR A 180 0.25 7.97 1.97
N VAL A 181 0.52 8.71 3.06
CA VAL A 181 0.09 10.11 3.23
C VAL A 181 0.70 11.00 2.14
N VAL A 182 2.00 10.86 1.89
CA VAL A 182 2.71 11.62 0.85
C VAL A 182 2.17 11.28 -0.55
N SER A 183 1.90 9.99 -0.82
CA SER A 183 1.29 9.58 -2.10
C SER A 183 -0.12 10.12 -2.28
N ALA A 184 -0.92 10.19 -1.20
CA ALA A 184 -2.25 10.77 -1.23
C ALA A 184 -2.21 12.27 -1.52
N GLY A 185 -1.26 13.00 -0.91
CA GLY A 185 -1.02 14.41 -1.20
C GLY A 185 -0.66 14.65 -2.66
N PHE A 186 0.24 13.84 -3.22
CA PHE A 186 0.61 13.88 -4.64
C PHE A 186 -0.59 13.60 -5.56
N ALA A 187 -1.32 12.52 -5.30
CA ALA A 187 -2.49 12.13 -6.08
C ALA A 187 -3.57 13.23 -6.07
N MET A 188 -3.80 13.85 -4.91
CA MET A 188 -4.70 15.00 -4.78
C MET A 188 -4.23 16.19 -5.62
N GLY A 189 -2.94 16.54 -5.53
CA GLY A 189 -2.34 17.62 -6.31
C GLY A 189 -2.49 17.41 -7.83
N ILE A 190 -2.13 16.22 -8.33
CA ILE A 190 -2.31 15.89 -9.74
C ILE A 190 -3.78 15.93 -10.14
N SER A 191 -4.68 15.39 -9.32
CA SER A 191 -6.13 15.39 -9.60
C SER A 191 -6.68 16.80 -9.76
N LEU A 192 -6.24 17.75 -8.93
CA LEU A 192 -6.60 19.17 -9.03
C LEU A 192 -5.98 19.84 -10.27
N LEU A 193 -4.69 19.62 -10.52
CA LEU A 193 -3.97 20.22 -11.66
C LEU A 193 -4.45 19.69 -13.01
N ASN A 194 -4.78 18.40 -13.08
CA ASN A 194 -5.20 17.75 -14.32
C ASN A 194 -6.53 18.28 -14.85
N ARG A 195 -7.39 18.83 -13.98
CA ARG A 195 -8.63 19.51 -14.40
C ARG A 195 -8.36 20.72 -15.29
N ARG A 196 -7.20 21.38 -15.15
CA ARG A 196 -6.87 22.62 -15.86
C ARG A 196 -5.78 22.46 -16.92
N TRP A 197 -4.80 21.58 -16.70
CA TRP A 197 -3.55 21.57 -17.48
C TRP A 197 -3.15 20.21 -18.06
N HIS A 198 -4.00 19.18 -18.01
CA HIS A 198 -3.73 17.86 -18.61
C HIS A 198 -2.36 17.25 -18.21
N VAL A 199 -2.01 17.34 -16.92
CA VAL A 199 -0.69 16.96 -16.39
C VAL A 199 -0.41 15.45 -16.36
N LEU A 200 -1.37 14.61 -16.76
CA LEU A 200 -1.22 13.13 -16.83
C LEU A 200 -0.34 12.64 -17.99
N ARG A 201 0.38 13.53 -18.69
CA ARG A 201 1.43 13.13 -19.63
C ARG A 201 2.67 12.68 -18.84
N PRO A 202 3.44 11.67 -19.30
CA PRO A 202 4.55 11.10 -18.54
C PRO A 202 5.59 12.15 -18.11
N GLY A 203 5.99 13.05 -19.01
CA GLY A 203 6.99 14.09 -18.74
C GLY A 203 6.55 15.09 -17.64
N PRO A 204 5.43 15.81 -17.81
CA PRO A 204 4.91 16.72 -16.78
C PRO A 204 4.67 16.05 -15.43
N SER A 205 4.14 14.82 -15.41
CA SER A 205 3.91 14.07 -14.17
C SER A 205 5.22 13.73 -13.45
N LEU A 206 6.26 13.36 -14.20
CA LEU A 206 7.60 13.11 -13.64
C LEU A 206 8.20 14.38 -13.04
N LEU A 207 8.14 15.52 -13.76
CA LEU A 207 8.63 16.79 -13.25
C LEU A 207 7.87 17.23 -11.99
N LEU A 208 6.54 17.09 -11.98
CA LEU A 208 5.72 17.34 -10.80
C LEU A 208 6.12 16.43 -9.64
N GLY A 209 6.42 15.16 -9.90
CA GLY A 209 6.93 14.20 -8.92
C GLY A 209 8.23 14.67 -8.26
N VAL A 210 9.21 15.10 -9.06
CA VAL A 210 10.48 15.67 -8.56
C VAL A 210 10.23 16.91 -7.69
N CYS A 211 9.48 17.88 -8.23
CA CYS A 211 9.17 19.12 -7.50
C CYS A 211 8.42 18.83 -6.20
N TYR A 212 7.50 17.86 -6.21
CA TYR A 212 6.77 17.43 -5.04
C TYR A 212 7.69 16.79 -4.00
N GLY A 213 8.58 15.87 -4.41
CA GLY A 213 9.58 15.26 -3.52
C GLY A 213 10.51 16.29 -2.88
N LEU A 214 10.96 17.29 -3.65
CA LEU A 214 11.74 18.43 -3.14
C LEU A 214 10.94 19.25 -2.12
N GLY A 215 9.68 19.55 -2.42
CA GLY A 215 8.78 20.29 -1.52
C GLY A 215 8.54 19.52 -0.21
N VAL A 216 8.29 18.22 -0.29
CA VAL A 216 8.13 17.35 0.88
C VAL A 216 9.42 17.30 1.69
N TRP A 217 10.60 17.21 1.06
CA TRP A 217 11.87 17.26 1.79
C TRP A 217 12.05 18.59 2.53
N LEU A 218 11.79 19.72 1.87
CA LEU A 218 11.91 21.04 2.48
C LEU A 218 10.96 21.20 3.67
N VAL A 219 9.69 20.78 3.54
CA VAL A 219 8.72 20.94 4.62
C VAL A 219 8.96 19.90 5.73
N ALA A 220 9.03 18.62 5.38
CA ALA A 220 9.05 17.54 6.35
C ALA A 220 10.42 17.38 7.03
N VAL A 221 11.52 17.41 6.26
CA VAL A 221 12.86 17.13 6.80
C VAL A 221 13.52 18.40 7.29
N VAL A 222 13.50 19.48 6.50
CA VAL A 222 14.27 20.68 6.84
C VAL A 222 13.63 21.46 7.99
N LEU A 223 12.30 21.44 8.09
CA LEU A 223 11.53 22.22 9.07
C LEU A 223 10.79 21.36 10.10
N ALA A 224 9.91 20.44 9.67
CA ALA A 224 9.03 19.74 10.59
C ALA A 224 9.76 18.73 11.48
N LEU A 225 10.71 17.97 10.94
CA LEU A 225 11.48 16.97 11.65
C LEU A 225 12.29 17.55 12.82
N PRO A 226 13.15 18.58 12.65
CA PRO A 226 13.89 19.14 13.78
C PRO A 226 12.97 19.79 14.82
N LEU A 227 11.83 20.35 14.39
CA LEU A 227 10.81 20.87 15.31
C LEU A 227 10.17 19.73 16.13
N TRP A 228 9.81 18.63 15.48
CA TRP A 228 9.26 17.44 16.12
C TRP A 228 10.25 16.84 17.12
N MET A 229 11.51 16.64 16.71
CA MET A 229 12.55 16.11 17.60
C MET A 229 12.77 17.01 18.82
N ARG A 230 12.71 18.34 18.65
CA ARG A 230 12.82 19.30 19.76
C ARG A 230 11.63 19.23 20.72
N ILE A 231 10.40 19.17 20.20
CA ILE A 231 9.17 19.26 21.01
C ILE A 231 8.85 17.91 21.67
N VAL A 232 8.92 16.81 20.91
CA VAL A 232 8.42 15.50 21.32
C VAL A 232 9.51 14.64 21.96
N LEU A 233 10.73 14.70 21.42
CA LEU A 233 11.84 13.86 21.89
C LEU A 233 12.82 14.60 22.80
N GLY A 234 12.73 15.93 22.91
CA GLY A 234 13.70 16.75 23.63
C GLY A 234 15.10 16.73 23.01
N LEU A 235 15.22 16.36 21.73
CA LEU A 235 16.48 16.23 21.00
C LEU A 235 16.64 17.41 20.03
N PRO A 236 17.29 18.52 20.43
CA PRO A 236 17.44 19.68 19.56
C PRO A 236 18.32 19.34 18.34
N ARG A 237 17.83 19.71 17.16
CA ARG A 237 18.55 19.67 15.87
C ARG A 237 18.58 21.07 15.27
N PRO A 238 19.58 21.40 14.43
CA PRO A 238 19.64 22.71 13.78
C PRO A 238 18.42 22.91 12.88
N ILE A 239 17.91 24.15 12.83
CA ILE A 239 16.87 24.57 11.90
C ILE A 239 17.48 25.67 11.03
N PRO A 240 17.69 25.45 9.72
CA PRO A 240 17.26 24.30 8.91
C PRO A 240 18.07 23.00 9.14
N TYR A 241 17.40 21.85 9.11
CA TYR A 241 18.07 20.54 9.16
C TYR A 241 18.32 19.99 7.75
N LEU A 242 19.55 20.16 7.24
CA LEU A 242 19.92 19.74 5.90
C LEU A 242 20.49 18.32 5.91
N HIS A 243 19.71 17.36 5.41
CA HIS A 243 20.13 15.96 5.31
C HIS A 243 20.02 15.47 3.86
N VAL A 244 21.18 15.33 3.19
CA VAL A 244 21.27 15.03 1.75
C VAL A 244 20.73 13.65 1.41
N PHE A 245 20.93 12.66 2.29
CA PHE A 245 20.43 11.31 2.02
C PHE A 245 18.90 11.28 1.94
N SER A 246 18.20 11.98 2.85
CA SER A 246 16.72 12.04 2.77
C SER A 246 16.23 12.89 1.60
N LEU A 247 17.03 13.84 1.11
CA LEU A 247 16.75 14.56 -0.15
C LEU A 247 16.71 13.59 -1.31
N VAL A 248 17.77 12.79 -1.48
CA VAL A 248 17.86 11.80 -2.56
C VAL A 248 16.71 10.79 -2.49
N VAL A 249 16.40 10.30 -1.28
CA VAL A 249 15.31 9.35 -1.06
C VAL A 249 13.94 9.95 -1.41
N LEU A 250 13.63 11.18 -0.96
CA LEU A 250 12.33 11.80 -1.22
C LEU A 250 12.16 12.27 -2.67
N VAL A 251 13.25 12.71 -3.32
CA VAL A 251 13.23 13.00 -4.76
C VAL A 251 13.06 11.72 -5.57
N GLY A 252 13.76 10.63 -5.19
CA GLY A 252 13.59 9.31 -5.80
C GLY A 252 12.16 8.78 -5.64
N PHE A 253 11.58 8.93 -4.45
CA PHE A 253 10.18 8.61 -4.19
C PHE A 253 9.23 9.46 -5.04
N GLY A 254 9.49 10.78 -5.14
CA GLY A 254 8.77 11.71 -6.01
C GLY A 254 8.80 11.30 -7.49
N LEU A 255 9.97 10.88 -7.99
CA LEU A 255 10.12 10.33 -9.34
C LEU A 255 9.28 9.08 -9.55
N LEU A 256 9.34 8.14 -8.59
CA LEU A 256 8.61 6.87 -8.64
C LEU A 256 7.09 7.12 -8.74
N ILE A 257 6.54 7.96 -7.85
CA ILE A 257 5.10 8.27 -7.88
C ILE A 257 4.71 9.06 -9.13
N GLY A 258 5.58 9.97 -9.61
CA GLY A 258 5.36 10.73 -10.84
C GLY A 258 5.31 9.87 -12.11
N LEU A 259 6.10 8.79 -12.15
CA LEU A 259 6.11 7.79 -13.22
C LEU A 259 4.93 6.83 -13.15
N ALA A 260 4.63 6.32 -11.96
CA ALA A 260 3.68 5.23 -11.77
C ALA A 260 2.21 5.70 -11.61
N TYR A 261 1.97 6.93 -11.17
CA TYR A 261 0.60 7.44 -11.01
C TYR A 261 -0.19 7.54 -12.33
N PRO A 262 0.35 8.11 -13.43
CA PRO A 262 -0.39 8.19 -14.69
C PRO A 262 -0.89 6.85 -15.26
N PRO A 263 -0.09 5.76 -15.35
CA PRO A 263 -0.59 4.49 -15.85
C PRO A 263 -1.64 3.87 -14.91
N VAL A 264 -1.46 3.96 -13.59
CA VAL A 264 -2.46 3.49 -12.60
C VAL A 264 -3.78 4.24 -12.76
N TRP A 265 -3.72 5.58 -12.81
CA TRP A 265 -4.89 6.42 -13.02
C TRP A 265 -5.59 6.09 -14.35
N ARG A 266 -4.83 5.96 -15.43
CA ARG A 266 -5.37 5.60 -16.75
C ARG A 266 -6.06 4.25 -16.72
N PHE A 267 -5.42 3.24 -16.14
CA PHE A 267 -5.98 1.90 -16.05
C PHE A 267 -7.33 1.87 -15.31
N ILE A 268 -7.46 2.69 -14.26
CA ILE A 268 -8.67 2.74 -13.44
C ILE A 268 -9.75 3.66 -14.05
N VAL A 269 -9.38 4.83 -14.61
CA VAL A 269 -10.32 5.92 -14.95
C VAL A 269 -10.71 5.99 -16.43
N LEU A 270 -9.86 5.58 -17.39
CA LEU A 270 -10.20 5.63 -18.82
C LEU A 270 -11.56 4.99 -19.17
N PRO A 271 -11.93 3.83 -18.58
CA PRO A 271 -13.21 3.19 -18.84
C PRO A 271 -14.42 4.02 -18.38
N LEU A 272 -14.28 4.87 -17.35
CA LEU A 272 -15.38 5.67 -16.80
C LEU A 272 -15.74 6.90 -17.66
N VAL A 273 -14.83 7.34 -18.54
CA VAL A 273 -15.00 8.55 -19.35
C VAL A 273 -15.39 8.23 -20.81
N GLY A 274 -15.11 7.00 -21.28
CA GLY A 274 -15.19 6.59 -22.69
C GLY A 274 -16.59 6.45 -23.32
N ASN A 275 -17.69 6.66 -22.59
CA ASN A 275 -19.07 6.54 -23.11
C ASN A 275 -19.74 7.92 -23.35
N ARG A 276 -18.96 8.92 -23.82
CA ARG A 276 -19.45 10.27 -24.17
C ARG A 276 -19.11 10.68 -25.61
N SER A 277 -19.24 9.78 -26.57
CA SER A 277 -19.25 10.09 -28.00
C SER A 277 -20.60 9.73 -28.59
#